data_AF-A0A7H4GIM6-F1
#
_entry.id   AF-A0A7H4GIM6-F1
#
_cell.length_a   1.000
_cell.length_b   1.000
_cell.length_c   1.000
_cell.angle_alpha   90.00
_cell.angle_beta   90.00
_cell.angle_gamma   90.00
#
_symmetry.space_group_name_H-M   'P 1'
#
loop_
_entity.id
_entity.type
_entity.pdbx_description
1 polymer ?
#
loop_
_entity_poly.entity_id
_entity_poly.type
_entity_poly.pdbx_seq_one_letter_code
_entity_poly.pdbx_strand_id
1 'polypeptide(L)'
;MPARLVADRELGWAALTRMFDCPTDAAGIWLRADPVRLQPDLGAVWVDAGARLPPESPAARELIDLFHEEGMALSFADELRGYVRLESRPDVRFMPPWTLAGRSMELRLPVGPEQQRWRRLLSETQILLHQHAPSLPSLTRPGGLWFWGEGSPLPSDPVSPRVSAIQAHDPVLGGLARWLALPLESPGKHPMQPGQMLEWQADQALSAEDNLGVLERLLRRAWRALRLGRIHGLELADRQRVWRFGRLAAWSRWP
;
A
#
# COMPACT_ATOMS: atom_id res chain seq x y z
N MET A 1 -0.69 -3.00 8.74
CA MET A 1 -0.73 -2.06 9.89
C MET A 1 -2.04 -1.30 10.00
N PRO A 2 -2.52 -0.54 8.99
CA PRO A 2 -3.76 0.23 9.14
C PRO A 2 -5.00 -0.63 9.49
N ALA A 3 -5.11 -1.82 8.89
CA ALA A 3 -6.13 -2.80 9.25
C ALA A 3 -6.12 -3.18 10.73
N ARG A 4 -4.94 -3.30 11.36
CA ARG A 4 -4.83 -3.64 12.78
C ARG A 4 -5.26 -2.48 13.68
N LEU A 5 -5.10 -1.23 13.24
CA LEU A 5 -5.55 -0.07 14.01
C LEU A 5 -7.07 0.06 14.02
N VAL A 6 -7.70 -0.28 12.90
CA VAL A 6 -9.14 -0.08 12.71
C VAL A 6 -9.95 -1.32 13.08
N ALA A 7 -9.46 -2.52 12.75
CA ALA A 7 -10.19 -3.78 12.84
C ALA A 7 -9.53 -4.81 13.78
N ASP A 8 -8.43 -4.45 14.48
CA ASP A 8 -7.65 -5.35 15.34
C ASP A 8 -7.23 -6.67 14.67
N ARG A 9 -7.11 -6.67 13.34
CA ARG A 9 -6.76 -7.84 12.52
C ARG A 9 -5.70 -7.52 11.49
N GLU A 10 -4.93 -8.52 11.13
CA GLU A 10 -4.03 -8.45 9.97
C GLU A 10 -4.79 -8.85 8.71
N LEU A 11 -4.80 -7.95 7.74
CA LEU A 11 -5.46 -8.13 6.44
C LEU A 11 -4.41 -8.00 5.33
N GLY A 12 -4.61 -8.75 4.24
CA GLY A 12 -3.77 -8.63 3.06
C GLY A 12 -3.93 -7.27 2.41
N TRP A 13 -2.82 -6.62 2.09
CA TRP A 13 -2.83 -5.31 1.45
C TRP A 13 -3.41 -5.41 0.05
N ALA A 14 -3.06 -6.46 -0.70
CA ALA A 14 -3.59 -6.70 -2.03
C ALA A 14 -5.12 -6.85 -2.02
N ALA A 15 -5.67 -7.60 -1.05
CA ALA A 15 -7.11 -7.81 -0.95
C ALA A 15 -7.86 -6.53 -0.57
N LEU A 16 -7.30 -5.71 0.34
CA LEU A 16 -7.86 -4.39 0.66
C LEU A 16 -7.84 -3.47 -0.55
N THR A 17 -6.71 -3.35 -1.25
CA THR A 17 -6.67 -2.46 -2.41
C THR A 17 -7.52 -2.97 -3.56
N ARG A 18 -7.64 -4.30 -3.73
CA ARG A 18 -8.60 -4.90 -4.68
C ARG A 18 -10.04 -4.58 -4.29
N MET A 19 -10.38 -4.57 -3.01
CA MET A 19 -11.70 -4.11 -2.53
C MET A 19 -11.99 -2.66 -2.91
N PHE A 20 -10.96 -1.81 -2.93
CA PHE A 20 -11.10 -0.43 -3.40
C PHE A 20 -11.27 -0.35 -4.93
N ASP A 21 -10.36 -0.95 -5.68
CA ASP A 21 -10.30 -0.82 -7.14
C ASP A 21 -11.37 -1.65 -7.88
N CYS A 22 -11.66 -2.86 -7.41
CA CYS A 22 -12.52 -3.85 -8.08
C CYS A 22 -13.41 -4.59 -7.06
N PRO A 23 -14.35 -3.90 -6.38
CA PRO A 23 -15.09 -4.44 -5.24
C PRO A 23 -15.93 -5.68 -5.54
N THR A 24 -16.37 -5.86 -6.78
CA THR A 24 -17.17 -7.02 -7.20
C THR A 24 -16.33 -8.30 -7.38
N ASP A 25 -15.00 -8.18 -7.45
CA ASP A 25 -14.05 -9.28 -7.61
C ASP A 25 -12.88 -9.15 -6.62
N ALA A 26 -13.20 -8.73 -5.39
CA ALA A 26 -12.22 -8.61 -4.31
C ALA A 26 -12.11 -9.86 -3.43
N ALA A 27 -13.02 -10.83 -3.62
CA ALA A 27 -12.95 -12.11 -2.92
C ALA A 27 -11.75 -12.94 -3.39
N GLY A 28 -11.20 -13.76 -2.49
CA GLY A 28 -10.09 -14.66 -2.79
C GLY A 28 -8.73 -14.17 -2.31
N ILE A 29 -7.68 -14.82 -2.78
CA ILE A 29 -6.28 -14.55 -2.42
C ILE A 29 -5.66 -13.72 -3.54
N TRP A 30 -5.12 -12.57 -3.18
CA TRP A 30 -4.56 -11.61 -4.12
C TRP A 30 -3.13 -11.27 -3.74
N LEU A 31 -2.34 -10.98 -4.76
CA LEU A 31 -0.99 -10.42 -4.66
C LEU A 31 -0.92 -9.18 -5.54
N ARG A 32 -0.25 -8.12 -5.08
CA ARG A 32 0.06 -6.96 -5.92
C ARG A 32 1.14 -7.32 -6.92
N ALA A 33 1.05 -6.77 -8.12
CA ALA A 33 2.05 -6.86 -9.17
C ALA A 33 2.22 -5.47 -9.77
N ASP A 34 2.81 -4.56 -8.98
CA ASP A 34 2.86 -3.14 -9.34
C ASP A 34 3.98 -2.88 -10.36
N PRO A 35 3.74 -2.06 -11.39
CA PRO A 35 4.81 -1.61 -12.26
C PRO A 35 5.84 -0.78 -11.48
N VAL A 36 7.11 -1.11 -11.62
CA VAL A 36 8.22 -0.40 -10.96
C VAL A 36 9.28 0.03 -11.94
N ARG A 37 9.95 1.14 -11.67
CA ARG A 37 11.20 1.49 -12.36
C ARG A 37 12.34 0.70 -11.72
N LEU A 38 13.22 0.16 -12.55
CA LEU A 38 14.46 -0.47 -12.13
C LEU A 38 15.62 0.41 -12.57
N GLN A 39 16.43 0.86 -11.63
CA GLN A 39 17.59 1.72 -11.88
C GLN A 39 18.87 0.97 -11.50
N PRO A 40 19.65 0.46 -12.48
CA PRO A 40 20.95 -0.14 -12.21
C PRO A 40 21.95 0.91 -11.71
N ASP A 41 22.72 0.57 -10.68
CA ASP A 41 23.75 1.43 -10.10
C ASP A 41 24.89 0.59 -9.53
N LEU A 42 26.12 0.76 -10.05
CA LEU A 42 27.41 0.22 -9.58
C LEU A 42 27.39 -1.02 -8.63
N GLY A 43 26.67 -2.08 -9.01
CA GLY A 43 26.55 -3.34 -8.25
C GLY A 43 25.22 -3.60 -7.54
N ALA A 44 24.22 -2.76 -7.73
CA ALA A 44 22.87 -2.86 -7.19
C ALA A 44 21.81 -2.48 -8.23
N VAL A 45 20.57 -2.87 -7.97
CA VAL A 45 19.40 -2.40 -8.71
C VAL A 45 18.45 -1.75 -7.72
N TRP A 46 18.07 -0.50 -7.95
CA TRP A 46 17.09 0.20 -7.13
C TRP A 46 15.69 0.03 -7.72
N VAL A 47 14.71 -0.17 -6.85
CA VAL A 47 13.29 -0.27 -7.22
C VAL A 47 12.58 1.00 -6.80
N ASP A 48 11.92 1.64 -7.77
CA ASP A 48 11.21 2.89 -7.57
C ASP A 48 9.73 2.76 -7.95
N ALA A 49 8.88 3.05 -6.97
CA ALA A 49 7.43 2.97 -7.08
C ALA A 49 6.91 4.25 -7.75
N GLY A 50 6.66 4.17 -9.05
CA GLY A 50 6.21 5.31 -9.84
C GLY A 50 6.27 5.10 -11.35
N ALA A 51 6.57 3.88 -11.80
CA ALA A 51 6.36 3.50 -13.19
C ALA A 51 4.87 3.37 -13.48
N ARG A 52 4.52 3.52 -14.75
CA ARG A 52 3.16 3.46 -15.25
C ARG A 52 3.09 2.47 -16.40
N LEU A 53 2.17 1.53 -16.30
CA LEU A 53 1.87 0.56 -17.36
C LEU A 53 0.39 0.65 -17.71
N PRO A 54 0.02 1.31 -18.83
CA PRO A 54 -1.38 1.41 -19.24
C PRO A 54 -2.00 0.01 -19.42
N PRO A 55 -3.17 -0.28 -18.80
CA PRO A 55 -3.80 -1.60 -18.87
C PRO A 55 -4.07 -2.09 -20.30
N GLU A 56 -4.35 -1.17 -21.22
CA GLU A 56 -4.66 -1.46 -22.62
C GLU A 56 -3.41 -1.58 -23.52
N SER A 57 -2.21 -1.37 -22.98
CA SER A 57 -0.97 -1.42 -23.76
C SER A 57 -0.66 -2.84 -24.27
N PRO A 58 0.07 -2.99 -25.40
CA PRO A 58 0.55 -4.29 -25.85
C PRO A 58 1.38 -5.02 -24.77
N ALA A 59 2.21 -4.27 -24.05
CA ALA A 59 3.01 -4.78 -22.94
C ALA A 59 2.15 -5.39 -21.82
N ALA A 60 1.06 -4.72 -21.43
CA ALA A 60 0.14 -5.24 -20.41
C ALA A 60 -0.57 -6.52 -20.86
N ARG A 61 -0.97 -6.59 -22.14
CA ARG A 61 -1.59 -7.79 -22.72
C ARG A 61 -0.64 -8.99 -22.72
N GLU A 62 0.60 -8.80 -23.17
CA GLU A 62 1.59 -9.89 -23.18
C GLU A 62 1.97 -10.34 -21.76
N LEU A 63 1.97 -9.44 -20.78
CA LEU A 63 2.11 -9.81 -19.37
C LEU A 63 0.92 -10.63 -18.87
N ILE A 64 -0.30 -10.30 -19.27
CA ILE A 64 -1.50 -11.07 -18.91
C ILE A 64 -1.39 -12.49 -19.48
N ASP A 65 -0.97 -12.62 -20.74
CA ASP A 65 -0.77 -13.90 -21.41
C ASP A 65 0.33 -14.75 -20.72
N LEU A 66 1.48 -14.13 -20.39
CA LEU A 66 2.57 -14.78 -19.64
C LEU A 66 2.07 -15.38 -18.31
N PHE A 67 1.27 -14.64 -17.55
CA PHE A 67 0.74 -15.14 -16.29
C PHE A 67 -0.30 -16.25 -16.49
N HIS A 68 -1.12 -16.14 -17.53
CA HIS A 68 -2.10 -17.17 -17.87
C HIS A 68 -1.42 -18.50 -18.22
N GLU A 69 -0.30 -18.48 -18.95
CA GLU A 69 0.52 -19.67 -19.22
C GLU A 69 1.09 -20.31 -17.95
N GLU A 70 1.40 -19.49 -16.94
CA GLU A 70 1.87 -19.92 -15.62
C GLU A 70 0.72 -20.29 -14.64
N GLY A 71 -0.52 -20.37 -15.16
CA GLY A 71 -1.72 -20.77 -14.41
C GLY A 71 -2.24 -19.72 -13.44
N MET A 72 -1.95 -18.44 -13.68
CA MET A 72 -2.34 -17.32 -12.82
C MET A 72 -3.11 -16.26 -13.61
N ALA A 73 -4.03 -15.55 -12.96
CA ALA A 73 -4.74 -14.45 -13.58
C ALA A 73 -4.13 -13.10 -13.15
N LEU A 74 -3.41 -12.45 -14.06
CA LEU A 74 -2.95 -11.07 -13.90
C LEU A 74 -4.02 -10.10 -14.41
N SER A 75 -4.23 -8.99 -13.70
CA SER A 75 -5.09 -7.89 -14.13
C SER A 75 -4.55 -6.55 -13.63
N PHE A 76 -4.83 -5.48 -14.34
CA PHE A 76 -4.46 -4.11 -13.94
C PHE A 76 -5.72 -3.30 -13.69
N ALA A 77 -5.83 -2.71 -12.49
CA ALA A 77 -6.94 -1.79 -12.20
C ALA A 77 -6.70 -0.40 -12.78
N ASP A 78 -5.44 0.03 -12.80
CA ASP A 78 -4.98 1.25 -13.44
C ASP A 78 -3.49 1.12 -13.81
N GLU A 79 -2.89 2.23 -14.25
CA GLU A 79 -1.50 2.25 -14.69
C GLU A 79 -0.47 1.96 -13.58
N LEU A 80 -0.87 2.02 -12.31
CA LEU A 80 0.01 1.90 -11.15
C LEU A 80 -0.22 0.61 -10.36
N ARG A 81 -1.33 -0.09 -10.59
CA ARG A 81 -1.80 -1.18 -9.72
C ARG A 81 -2.17 -2.43 -10.52
N GLY A 82 -1.29 -3.42 -10.45
CA GLY A 82 -1.52 -4.77 -10.95
C GLY A 82 -1.86 -5.76 -9.83
N TYR A 83 -2.56 -6.83 -10.20
CA TYR A 83 -3.07 -7.86 -9.30
C TYR A 83 -2.93 -9.24 -9.89
N VAL A 84 -2.37 -10.17 -9.13
CA VAL A 84 -2.36 -11.60 -9.45
C VAL A 84 -3.35 -12.29 -8.53
N ARG A 85 -4.34 -12.98 -9.13
CA ARG A 85 -5.24 -13.87 -8.38
C ARG A 85 -4.54 -15.20 -8.13
N LEU A 86 -4.63 -15.68 -6.91
CA LEU A 86 -3.98 -16.91 -6.46
C LEU A 86 -5.02 -17.92 -5.98
N GLU A 87 -4.81 -19.19 -6.26
CA GLU A 87 -5.66 -20.28 -5.76
C GLU A 87 -5.38 -20.58 -4.28
N SER A 88 -4.11 -20.46 -3.87
CA SER A 88 -3.64 -20.64 -2.51
C SER A 88 -2.55 -19.63 -2.19
N ARG A 89 -2.23 -19.44 -0.91
CA ARG A 89 -1.15 -18.53 -0.53
C ARG A 89 0.18 -19.19 -0.87
N PRO A 90 1.06 -18.53 -1.64
CA PRO A 90 2.37 -19.07 -1.89
C PRO A 90 3.17 -19.14 -0.60
N ASP A 91 3.98 -20.17 -0.45
CA ASP A 91 4.97 -20.30 0.63
C ASP A 91 6.22 -19.48 0.29
N VAL A 92 6.01 -18.18 0.17
CA VAL A 92 7.02 -17.17 -0.15
C VAL A 92 6.64 -15.87 0.52
N ARG A 93 7.64 -15.24 1.14
CA ARG A 93 7.51 -13.90 1.68
C ARG A 93 7.87 -12.87 0.62
N PHE A 94 6.99 -11.88 0.44
CA PHE A 94 7.24 -10.75 -0.45
C PHE A 94 7.55 -9.49 0.35
N MET A 95 8.25 -8.55 -0.27
CA MET A 95 8.65 -7.30 0.36
C MET A 95 7.89 -6.13 -0.25
N PRO A 96 7.21 -5.29 0.53
CA PRO A 96 6.51 -4.16 -0.04
C PRO A 96 7.47 -3.08 -0.55
N PRO A 97 7.06 -2.30 -1.57
CA PRO A 97 7.95 -1.41 -2.30
C PRO A 97 8.58 -0.31 -1.43
N TRP A 98 7.88 0.20 -0.40
CA TRP A 98 8.46 1.21 0.50
C TRP A 98 9.62 0.68 1.36
N THR A 99 9.82 -0.64 1.43
CA THR A 99 11.00 -1.23 2.11
C THR A 99 12.25 -1.29 1.21
N LEU A 100 12.09 -0.94 -0.06
CA LEU A 100 13.13 -0.88 -1.09
C LEU A 100 13.77 0.53 -1.17
N ALA A 101 13.13 1.55 -0.59
CA ALA A 101 13.67 2.91 -0.60
C ALA A 101 15.08 2.93 0.02
N GLY A 102 16.09 3.25 -0.81
CA GLY A 102 17.49 3.25 -0.41
C GLY A 102 18.09 1.87 -0.12
N ARG A 103 17.51 0.77 -0.63
CA ARG A 103 18.11 -0.58 -0.58
C ARG A 103 18.17 -1.27 -1.94
N SER A 104 19.22 -2.08 -2.18
CA SER A 104 19.33 -2.93 -3.37
C SER A 104 18.19 -3.96 -3.44
N MET A 105 17.65 -4.16 -4.64
CA MET A 105 16.62 -5.14 -4.99
C MET A 105 17.01 -6.56 -4.54
N GLU A 106 18.28 -6.93 -4.67
CA GLU A 106 18.77 -8.28 -4.37
C GLU A 106 18.54 -8.68 -2.91
N LEU A 107 18.56 -7.72 -1.99
CA LEU A 107 18.32 -7.93 -0.56
C LEU A 107 16.83 -8.14 -0.23
N ARG A 108 15.95 -8.00 -1.22
CA ARG A 108 14.50 -7.89 -1.04
C ARG A 108 13.71 -8.76 -2.02
N LEU A 109 14.41 -9.62 -2.75
CA LEU A 109 13.80 -10.64 -3.59
C LEU A 109 12.93 -11.59 -2.76
N PRO A 110 11.98 -12.29 -3.40
CA PRO A 110 11.17 -13.30 -2.73
C PRO A 110 12.03 -14.37 -2.04
N VAL A 111 11.63 -14.78 -0.83
CA VAL A 111 12.32 -15.80 -0.01
C VAL A 111 11.30 -16.82 0.50
N GLY A 112 11.63 -18.10 0.36
CA GLY A 112 10.78 -19.22 0.80
C GLY A 112 10.85 -20.41 -0.17
N PRO A 113 10.14 -21.52 0.13
CA PRO A 113 10.10 -22.71 -0.72
C PRO A 113 9.77 -22.46 -2.20
N GLU A 114 8.87 -21.53 -2.54
CA GLU A 114 8.54 -21.24 -3.94
C GLU A 114 9.35 -20.07 -4.55
N GLN A 115 10.45 -19.63 -3.90
CA GLN A 115 11.18 -18.42 -4.32
C GLN A 115 11.67 -18.47 -5.77
N GLN A 116 12.01 -19.66 -6.29
CA GLN A 116 12.54 -19.79 -7.65
C GLN A 116 11.49 -19.44 -8.70
N ARG A 117 10.24 -19.88 -8.50
CA ARG A 117 9.10 -19.55 -9.38
C ARG A 117 8.90 -18.03 -9.45
N TRP A 118 8.84 -17.38 -8.29
CA TRP A 118 8.59 -15.94 -8.22
C TRP A 118 9.76 -15.09 -8.72
N ARG A 119 11.01 -15.54 -8.51
CA ARG A 119 12.20 -14.87 -9.06
C ARG A 119 12.26 -15.01 -10.58
N ARG A 120 11.90 -16.17 -11.13
CA ARG A 120 11.77 -16.38 -12.58
C ARG A 120 10.74 -15.41 -13.17
N LEU A 121 9.56 -15.31 -12.57
CA LEU A 121 8.52 -14.36 -13.01
C LEU A 121 8.99 -12.90 -12.93
N LEU A 122 9.71 -12.51 -11.88
CA LEU A 122 10.32 -11.18 -11.81
C LEU A 122 11.23 -10.94 -13.02
N SER A 123 12.13 -11.87 -13.33
CA SER A 123 13.03 -11.75 -14.49
C SER A 123 12.30 -11.75 -15.83
N GLU A 124 11.29 -12.58 -16.01
CA GLU A 124 10.50 -12.64 -17.26
C GLU A 124 9.73 -11.33 -17.48
N THR A 125 9.12 -10.76 -16.44
CA THR A 125 8.45 -9.46 -16.54
C THR A 125 9.42 -8.33 -16.91
N GLN A 126 10.68 -8.40 -16.45
CA GLN A 126 11.72 -7.42 -16.80
C GLN A 126 12.11 -7.54 -18.28
N ILE A 127 12.33 -8.76 -18.77
CA ILE A 127 12.69 -9.01 -20.16
C ILE A 127 11.59 -8.51 -21.09
N LEU A 128 10.34 -8.88 -20.82
CA LEU A 128 9.19 -8.46 -21.61
C LEU A 128 9.05 -6.93 -21.62
N LEU A 129 9.08 -6.29 -20.45
CA LEU A 129 8.96 -4.82 -20.37
C LEU A 129 10.14 -4.09 -21.03
N HIS A 130 11.34 -4.69 -21.04
CA HIS A 130 12.48 -4.16 -21.79
C HIS A 130 12.25 -4.20 -23.31
N GLN A 131 11.62 -5.25 -23.83
CA GLN A 131 11.28 -5.35 -25.26
C GLN A 131 10.25 -4.30 -25.67
N HIS A 132 9.28 -4.00 -24.80
CA HIS A 132 8.27 -2.97 -25.04
C HIS A 132 8.73 -1.55 -24.72
N ALA A 133 9.91 -1.38 -24.13
CA ALA A 133 10.46 -0.11 -23.70
C ALA A 133 10.30 1.05 -24.73
N PRO A 134 10.55 0.86 -26.05
CA PRO A 134 10.41 1.92 -27.04
C PRO A 134 8.99 2.49 -27.19
N SER A 135 7.97 1.70 -26.86
CA SER A 135 6.56 2.08 -26.95
C SER A 135 6.02 2.79 -25.70
N LEU A 136 6.79 2.79 -24.61
CA LEU A 136 6.37 3.30 -23.30
C LEU A 136 6.97 4.69 -23.02
N PRO A 137 6.23 5.60 -22.33
CA PRO A 137 6.73 6.93 -22.00
C PRO A 137 8.04 6.87 -21.20
N SER A 138 9.07 7.56 -21.65
CA SER A 138 10.44 7.44 -21.12
C SER A 138 10.54 7.72 -19.62
N LEU A 139 9.83 8.75 -19.13
CA LEU A 139 9.90 9.18 -17.72
C LEU A 139 9.20 8.22 -16.75
N THR A 140 8.23 7.43 -17.23
CA THR A 140 7.41 6.55 -16.39
C THR A 140 7.52 5.09 -16.82
N ARG A 141 8.50 4.76 -17.67
CA ARG A 141 8.68 3.41 -18.21
C ARG A 141 8.92 2.39 -17.08
N PRO A 142 8.08 1.34 -16.97
CA PRO A 142 8.33 0.24 -16.05
C PRO A 142 9.51 -0.60 -16.53
N GLY A 143 10.38 -0.97 -15.58
CA GLY A 143 11.47 -1.91 -15.80
C GLY A 143 11.12 -3.34 -15.38
N GLY A 144 10.01 -3.53 -14.65
CA GLY A 144 9.55 -4.83 -14.15
C GLY A 144 8.21 -4.70 -13.41
N LEU A 145 7.62 -5.83 -13.05
CA LEU A 145 6.58 -5.88 -12.01
C LEU A 145 7.21 -6.18 -10.65
N TRP A 146 6.63 -5.63 -9.59
CA TRP A 146 7.04 -5.93 -8.22
C TRP A 146 5.91 -6.59 -7.45
N PHE A 147 6.19 -7.78 -6.92
CA PHE A 147 5.21 -8.59 -6.19
C PHE A 147 5.21 -8.28 -4.70
N TRP A 148 4.04 -7.97 -4.13
CA TRP A 148 3.93 -7.65 -2.70
C TRP A 148 2.49 -7.69 -2.16
N GLY A 149 2.35 -7.46 -0.86
CA GLY A 149 1.04 -7.22 -0.25
C GLY A 149 0.22 -8.48 -0.09
N GLU A 150 0.90 -9.63 -0.07
CA GLU A 150 0.33 -10.92 0.26
C GLU A 150 -0.41 -10.85 1.59
N GLY A 151 -1.41 -11.69 1.74
CA GLY A 151 -2.07 -11.85 3.03
C GLY A 151 -3.37 -12.62 2.93
N SER A 152 -4.11 -12.58 4.03
CA SER A 152 -5.39 -13.25 4.10
C SER A 152 -6.43 -12.61 3.19
N PRO A 153 -7.29 -13.42 2.54
CA PRO A 153 -8.56 -12.94 2.01
C PRO A 153 -9.28 -12.13 3.08
N LEU A 154 -10.06 -11.15 2.64
CA LEU A 154 -10.91 -10.40 3.54
C LEU A 154 -11.92 -11.34 4.18
N PRO A 155 -11.95 -11.45 5.52
CA PRO A 155 -12.93 -12.28 6.19
C PRO A 155 -14.36 -11.79 5.93
N SER A 156 -15.30 -12.71 5.91
CA SER A 156 -16.73 -12.43 5.79
C SER A 156 -17.42 -12.26 7.15
N ASP A 157 -16.74 -12.56 8.26
CA ASP A 157 -17.30 -12.40 9.59
C ASP A 157 -17.43 -10.90 9.95
N PRO A 158 -18.50 -10.53 10.68
CA PRO A 158 -18.67 -9.14 11.13
C PRO A 158 -17.49 -8.70 11.99
N VAL A 159 -16.93 -7.53 11.66
CA VAL A 159 -15.88 -6.90 12.46
C VAL A 159 -16.39 -5.57 12.97
N SER A 160 -16.27 -5.34 14.29
CA SER A 160 -16.57 -4.06 14.89
C SER A 160 -15.37 -3.12 14.72
N PRO A 161 -15.48 -2.05 13.91
CA PRO A 161 -14.38 -1.13 13.73
C PRO A 161 -14.17 -0.27 14.98
N ARG A 162 -12.91 0.05 15.29
CA ARG A 162 -12.50 0.96 16.37
C ARG A 162 -12.72 2.44 16.01
N VAL A 163 -13.02 2.73 14.75
CA VAL A 163 -13.23 4.08 14.22
C VAL A 163 -14.57 4.17 13.49
N SER A 164 -15.16 5.36 13.46
CA SER A 164 -16.46 5.62 12.84
C SER A 164 -16.37 6.18 11.42
N ALA A 165 -15.19 6.65 10.99
CA ALA A 165 -14.93 7.12 9.63
C ALA A 165 -13.42 7.16 9.34
N ILE A 166 -13.07 7.16 8.05
CA ILE A 166 -11.70 7.26 7.56
C ILE A 166 -11.59 8.47 6.62
N GLN A 167 -10.62 9.35 6.85
CA GLN A 167 -10.25 10.40 5.92
C GLN A 167 -8.92 10.03 5.26
N ALA A 168 -8.92 9.64 3.99
CA ALA A 168 -7.73 9.11 3.31
C ALA A 168 -7.81 9.24 1.78
N HIS A 169 -6.63 9.26 1.16
CA HIS A 169 -6.44 9.03 -0.26
C HIS A 169 -5.73 7.71 -0.55
N ASP A 170 -5.08 7.09 0.45
CA ASP A 170 -4.45 5.78 0.31
C ASP A 170 -5.48 4.69 -0.05
N PRO A 171 -5.27 3.96 -1.17
CA PRO A 171 -6.20 2.93 -1.63
C PRO A 171 -6.41 1.76 -0.64
N VAL A 172 -5.43 1.45 0.21
CA VAL A 172 -5.57 0.40 1.25
C VAL A 172 -6.56 0.89 2.32
N LEU A 173 -6.47 2.16 2.72
CA LEU A 173 -7.41 2.78 3.65
C LEU A 173 -8.81 2.92 3.03
N GLY A 174 -8.90 3.25 1.74
CA GLY A 174 -10.17 3.26 1.01
C GLY A 174 -10.82 1.87 0.95
N GLY A 175 -10.02 0.84 0.70
CA GLY A 175 -10.47 -0.55 0.70
C GLY A 175 -10.92 -1.03 2.08
N LEU A 176 -10.23 -0.61 3.13
CA LEU A 176 -10.58 -0.89 4.52
C LEU A 176 -11.90 -0.22 4.93
N ALA A 177 -12.08 1.06 4.58
CA ALA A 177 -13.34 1.76 4.77
C ALA A 177 -14.49 1.01 4.08
N ARG A 178 -14.27 0.60 2.82
CA ARG A 178 -15.30 -0.11 2.05
C ARG A 178 -15.64 -1.48 2.63
N TRP A 179 -14.65 -2.28 3.00
CA TRP A 179 -14.87 -3.61 3.60
C TRP A 179 -15.63 -3.51 4.93
N LEU A 180 -15.37 -2.48 5.74
CA LEU A 180 -16.04 -2.23 7.01
C LEU A 180 -17.31 -1.39 6.91
N ALA A 181 -17.72 -1.01 5.69
CA ALA A 181 -18.82 -0.08 5.44
C ALA A 181 -18.72 1.26 6.21
N LEU A 182 -17.50 1.77 6.36
CA LEU A 182 -17.22 3.07 6.98
C LEU A 182 -17.27 4.21 5.94
N PRO A 183 -17.68 5.42 6.35
CA PRO A 183 -17.52 6.62 5.53
C PRO A 183 -16.04 6.85 5.17
N LEU A 184 -15.79 7.10 3.89
CA LEU A 184 -14.49 7.54 3.35
C LEU A 184 -14.61 9.00 2.89
N GLU A 185 -13.74 9.86 3.42
CA GLU A 185 -13.71 11.29 3.10
C GLU A 185 -12.31 11.73 2.64
N SER A 186 -12.25 12.87 1.93
CA SER A 186 -10.96 13.49 1.62
C SER A 186 -10.29 14.05 2.89
N PRO A 187 -9.00 13.76 3.12
CA PRO A 187 -8.22 14.37 4.19
C PRO A 187 -8.36 15.89 4.25
N GLY A 188 -8.58 16.43 5.45
CA GLY A 188 -8.59 17.87 5.67
C GLY A 188 -9.86 18.58 5.23
N LYS A 189 -10.85 17.88 4.66
CA LYS A 189 -12.18 18.43 4.35
C LYS A 189 -12.82 19.07 5.59
N HIS A 190 -12.71 18.38 6.73
CA HIS A 190 -13.14 18.87 8.03
C HIS A 190 -12.13 18.49 9.11
N PRO A 191 -12.06 19.23 10.24
CA PRO A 191 -11.25 18.83 11.37
C PRO A 191 -11.60 17.43 11.85
N MET A 192 -10.59 16.59 12.04
CA MET A 192 -10.75 15.23 12.57
C MET A 192 -11.52 15.23 13.89
N GLN A 193 -12.56 14.41 13.97
CA GLN A 193 -13.36 14.21 15.18
C GLN A 193 -12.88 13.00 16.00
N PRO A 194 -13.20 12.94 17.31
CA PRO A 194 -12.99 11.74 18.11
C PRO A 194 -13.57 10.50 17.43
N GLY A 195 -12.79 9.41 17.43
CA GLY A 195 -13.20 8.15 16.81
C GLY A 195 -13.01 8.10 15.28
N GLN A 196 -12.42 9.12 14.64
CA GLN A 196 -12.07 9.05 13.22
C GLN A 196 -10.58 8.72 13.01
N MET A 197 -10.26 8.12 11.86
CA MET A 197 -8.89 7.96 11.38
C MET A 197 -8.61 8.99 10.29
N LEU A 198 -7.45 9.65 10.36
CA LEU A 198 -6.99 10.59 9.34
C LEU A 198 -5.63 10.13 8.81
N GLU A 199 -5.55 9.97 7.50
CA GLU A 199 -4.28 9.91 6.80
C GLU A 199 -3.67 11.31 6.70
N TRP A 200 -2.42 11.44 7.13
CA TRP A 200 -1.61 12.61 6.84
C TRP A 200 -0.57 12.27 5.79
N GLN A 201 -0.51 13.07 4.73
CA GLN A 201 0.54 13.00 3.73
C GLN A 201 1.25 14.35 3.65
N ALA A 202 2.55 14.32 3.38
CA ALA A 202 3.31 15.52 3.09
C ALA A 202 2.85 16.10 1.74
N ASP A 203 2.65 17.42 1.70
CA ASP A 203 2.44 18.15 0.47
C ASP A 203 3.77 18.32 -0.25
N GLN A 204 3.87 17.76 -1.47
CA GLN A 204 5.10 17.81 -2.27
C GLN A 204 5.42 19.23 -2.77
N ALA A 205 4.46 20.17 -2.73
CA ALA A 205 4.70 21.57 -3.04
C ALA A 205 5.33 22.35 -1.88
N LEU A 206 5.35 21.79 -0.67
CA LEU A 206 5.88 22.43 0.53
C LEU A 206 7.27 21.90 0.89
N SER A 207 8.05 22.73 1.58
CA SER A 207 9.30 22.29 2.18
C SER A 207 9.07 21.23 3.27
N ALA A 208 10.13 20.51 3.66
CA ALA A 208 10.06 19.59 4.79
C ALA A 208 9.69 20.31 6.10
N GLU A 209 10.21 21.52 6.32
CA GLU A 209 9.94 22.34 7.50
C GLU A 209 8.48 22.79 7.55
N ASP A 210 7.93 23.24 6.42
CA ASP A 210 6.53 23.64 6.33
C ASP A 210 5.57 22.47 6.56
N ASN A 211 5.88 21.30 5.99
CA ASN A 211 5.15 20.07 6.23
C ASN A 211 5.15 19.68 7.71
N LEU A 212 6.31 19.78 8.38
CA LEU A 212 6.41 19.55 9.82
C LEU A 212 5.54 20.55 10.61
N GLY A 213 5.53 21.83 10.21
CA GLY A 213 4.67 22.83 10.83
C GLY A 213 3.17 22.54 10.66
N VAL A 214 2.74 22.02 9.50
CA VAL A 214 1.35 21.57 9.28
C VAL A 214 1.02 20.38 10.19
N LEU A 215 1.88 19.36 10.21
CA LEU A 215 1.69 18.18 11.04
C LEU A 215 1.63 18.54 12.52
N GLU A 216 2.52 19.41 12.97
CA GLU A 216 2.58 19.85 14.36
C GLU A 216 1.28 20.56 14.78
N ARG A 217 0.74 21.46 13.93
CA ARG A 217 -0.54 22.12 14.20
C ARG A 217 -1.70 21.12 14.34
N LEU A 218 -1.72 20.07 13.50
CA LEU A 218 -2.71 19.00 13.58
C LEU A 218 -2.57 18.23 14.90
N LEU A 219 -1.36 17.78 15.21
CA LEU A 219 -1.07 16.99 16.41
C LEU A 219 -1.37 17.80 17.68
N ARG A 220 -1.03 19.10 17.74
CA ARG A 220 -1.31 19.97 18.89
C ARG A 220 -2.81 20.06 19.20
N ARG A 221 -3.69 20.04 18.18
CA ARG A 221 -5.15 20.03 18.37
C ARG A 221 -5.61 18.72 19.03
N ALA A 222 -5.14 17.58 18.53
CA ALA A 222 -5.46 16.26 19.09
C ALA A 222 -4.95 16.13 20.54
N TRP A 223 -3.75 16.64 20.82
CA TRP A 223 -3.19 16.62 22.17
C TRP A 223 -3.94 17.49 23.16
N ARG A 224 -4.38 18.67 22.73
CA ARG A 224 -5.25 19.52 23.54
C ARG A 224 -6.56 18.81 23.89
N ALA A 225 -7.15 18.09 22.93
CA ALA A 225 -8.34 17.27 23.18
C ALA A 225 -8.06 16.16 24.21
N LEU A 226 -6.90 15.49 24.12
CA LEU A 226 -6.48 14.45 25.06
C LEU A 226 -6.29 15.01 26.48
N ARG A 227 -5.60 16.15 26.60
CA ARG A 227 -5.37 16.84 27.88
C ARG A 227 -6.67 17.32 28.53
N LEU A 228 -7.61 17.82 27.72
CA LEU A 228 -8.94 18.22 28.17
C LEU A 228 -9.88 17.04 28.44
N GLY A 229 -9.45 15.79 28.21
CA GLY A 229 -10.27 14.59 28.41
C GLY A 229 -11.40 14.41 27.42
N ARG A 230 -11.38 15.11 26.28
CA ARG A 230 -12.36 14.95 25.18
C ARG A 230 -12.15 13.67 24.39
N ILE A 231 -10.95 13.12 24.46
CA ILE A 231 -10.58 11.80 23.94
C ILE A 231 -9.82 11.04 25.02
N HIS A 232 -9.92 9.71 24.99
CA HIS A 232 -9.25 8.84 25.97
C HIS A 232 -7.83 8.45 25.56
N GLY A 233 -7.53 8.49 24.26
CA GLY A 233 -6.21 8.19 23.71
C GLY A 233 -6.01 8.77 22.31
N LEU A 234 -4.74 8.87 21.91
CA LEU A 234 -4.30 9.24 20.57
C LEU A 234 -3.38 8.13 20.06
N GLU A 235 -3.68 7.58 18.88
CA GLU A 235 -2.81 6.62 18.19
C GLU A 235 -2.22 7.31 16.96
N LEU A 236 -0.90 7.29 16.83
CA LEU A 236 -0.17 7.71 15.64
C LEU A 236 0.48 6.48 15.03
N ALA A 237 0.47 6.35 13.71
CA ALA A 237 1.05 5.21 13.06
C ALA A 237 1.75 5.60 11.77
N ASP A 238 2.88 4.93 11.50
CA ASP A 238 3.44 4.83 10.17
C ASP A 238 3.21 3.40 9.63
N ARG A 239 3.84 3.05 8.51
CA ARG A 239 3.70 1.72 7.90
C ARG A 239 4.38 0.60 8.70
N GLN A 240 5.13 0.90 9.75
CA GLN A 240 5.95 -0.04 10.55
C GLN A 240 5.64 -0.04 12.05
N ARG A 241 5.18 1.09 12.62
CA ARG A 241 5.08 1.34 14.05
C ARG A 241 3.79 2.08 14.39
N VAL A 242 3.34 1.84 15.62
CA VAL A 242 2.20 2.52 16.22
C VAL A 242 2.63 3.08 17.56
N TRP A 243 2.45 4.38 17.74
CA TRP A 243 2.62 5.08 19.01
C TRP A 243 1.25 5.33 19.63
N ARG A 244 1.12 5.04 20.93
CA ARG A 244 -0.14 5.21 21.68
C ARG A 244 0.09 6.15 22.85
N PHE A 245 -0.75 7.17 22.96
CA PHE A 245 -0.69 8.18 23.99
C PHE A 245 -2.00 8.19 24.78
N GLY A 246 -1.90 7.92 26.08
CA GLY A 246 -3.02 8.05 27.02
C GLY A 246 -3.06 9.42 27.70
N ARG A 247 -4.09 9.66 28.52
CA ARG A 247 -4.28 10.94 29.22
C ARG A 247 -3.08 11.38 30.08
N LEU A 248 -2.37 10.44 30.70
CA LEU A 248 -1.20 10.74 31.53
C LEU A 248 -0.01 11.25 30.69
N ALA A 249 0.15 10.77 29.46
CA ALA A 249 1.18 11.24 28.54
C ALA A 249 0.94 12.70 28.10
N ALA A 250 -0.31 13.19 28.16
CA ALA A 250 -0.64 14.56 27.81
C ALA A 250 -0.12 15.61 28.81
N TRP A 251 0.36 15.17 29.98
CA TRP A 251 0.93 16.01 31.04
C TRP A 251 2.46 16.03 31.06
N SER A 252 3.13 15.13 30.31
CA SER A 252 4.54 15.30 29.95
C SER A 252 4.70 16.39 28.89
N ARG A 253 5.92 16.95 28.74
CA ARG A 253 6.22 17.90 27.66
C ARG A 253 5.79 17.31 26.32
N TRP A 254 5.20 18.15 25.48
CA TRP A 254 4.99 17.85 24.06
C TRP A 254 6.32 17.31 23.50
N PRO A 255 6.35 16.09 22.95
CA PRO A 255 7.56 15.56 22.33
C PRO A 255 7.99 16.38 21.11
#